data_AF-A0A7V8FDF0-F1
#
_entry.id   AF-A0A7V8FDF0-F1
#
_cell.length_a   1.000
_cell.length_b   1.000
_cell.length_c   1.000
_cell.angle_alpha   90.00
_cell.angle_beta   90.00
_cell.angle_gamma   90.00
#
_symmetry.space_group_name_H-M   'P 1'
#
loop_
_entity.id
_entity.type
_entity.pdbx_description
1 polymer ?
#
loop_
_entity_poly.entity_id
_entity_poly.type
_entity_poly.pdbx_seq_one_letter_code
_entity_poly.pdbx_strand_id
1 'polypeptide(L)'
;MIRSPVGDATFPVQHVTAEALPALAATQPFDLVILSCKAYDLDRSIDAIAPAVGAHTSVLPILNGLHHYAALDARFGREAVLGGLCFISATKAPDGAVLHLGKPAKLTFGERDGGAISDRVRAFAGACAQANLDHLASERIGQE
;
A
#
# COMPACT_ATOMS: atom_id res chain seq x y z
N MET A 1 13.60 -12.68 -7.24
CA MET A 1 14.34 -11.85 -8.23
C MET A 1 13.38 -10.80 -8.79
N ILE A 2 13.82 -9.56 -8.87
CA ILE A 2 13.17 -8.45 -9.55
C ILE A 2 14.01 -8.15 -10.80
N ARG A 3 13.38 -8.08 -11.96
CA ARG A 3 14.00 -7.64 -13.22
C ARG A 3 13.44 -6.29 -13.60
N SER A 4 14.30 -5.30 -13.82
CA SER A 4 13.85 -3.91 -13.90
C SER A 4 14.75 -3.02 -14.78
N PRO A 5 14.17 -2.09 -15.56
CA PRO A 5 14.93 -1.08 -16.32
C PRO A 5 15.83 -0.19 -15.47
N VAL A 6 15.62 -0.12 -14.15
CA VAL A 6 16.46 0.65 -13.22
C VAL A 6 17.47 -0.20 -12.44
N GLY A 7 17.62 -1.47 -12.82
CA GLY A 7 18.53 -2.43 -12.20
C GLY A 7 17.80 -3.60 -11.55
N ASP A 8 18.36 -4.79 -11.75
CA ASP A 8 17.85 -6.03 -11.17
C ASP A 8 18.19 -6.11 -9.68
N ALA A 9 17.32 -6.75 -8.90
CA ALA A 9 17.51 -6.91 -7.47
C ALA A 9 17.11 -8.33 -7.01
N THR A 10 17.88 -8.86 -6.06
CA THR A 10 17.54 -10.09 -5.35
C THR A 10 17.90 -9.93 -3.88
N PHE A 11 16.90 -10.07 -3.03
CA PHE A 11 17.02 -10.02 -1.58
C PHE A 11 15.91 -10.88 -0.95
N PRO A 12 16.12 -11.42 0.25
CA PRO A 12 15.06 -12.12 0.97
C PRO A 12 13.96 -11.13 1.37
N VAL A 13 12.70 -11.54 1.21
CA VAL A 13 11.55 -10.78 1.71
C VAL A 13 11.19 -11.28 3.10
N GLN A 14 10.98 -10.34 4.02
CA GLN A 14 10.32 -10.67 5.28
C GLN A 14 8.84 -10.94 4.97
N HIS A 15 8.33 -12.06 5.44
CA HIS A 15 6.96 -12.47 5.23
C HIS A 15 6.42 -13.10 6.51
N VAL A 16 5.11 -13.02 6.67
CA VAL A 16 4.37 -13.61 7.78
C VAL A 16 3.05 -14.15 7.23
N THR A 17 2.58 -15.26 7.76
CA THR A 17 1.26 -15.81 7.40
C THR A 17 0.16 -15.12 8.20
N ALA A 18 -1.09 -15.23 7.75
CA ALA A 18 -2.23 -14.64 8.46
C ALA A 18 -2.34 -15.16 9.91
N GLU A 19 -1.99 -16.43 10.15
CA GLU A 19 -2.03 -17.06 11.46
C GLU A 19 -0.97 -16.49 12.42
N ALA A 20 0.20 -16.12 11.91
CA ALA A 20 1.31 -15.61 12.71
C ALA A 20 1.28 -14.08 12.87
N LEU A 21 0.53 -13.36 12.02
CA LEU A 21 0.45 -11.90 12.03
C LEU A 21 0.02 -11.30 13.38
N PRO A 22 -0.99 -11.85 14.11
CA PRO A 22 -1.39 -11.27 15.40
C PRO A 22 -0.25 -11.20 16.42
N ALA A 23 0.58 -12.26 16.50
CA ALA A 23 1.71 -12.30 17.42
C ALA A 23 2.80 -11.31 17.02
N LEU A 24 3.05 -11.16 15.71
CA LEU A 24 3.99 -10.17 15.19
C LEU A 24 3.50 -8.75 15.50
N ALA A 25 2.25 -8.42 15.15
CA ALA A 25 1.68 -7.09 15.35
C ALA A 25 1.65 -6.66 16.82
N ALA A 26 1.51 -7.60 17.76
CA ALA A 26 1.55 -7.34 19.20
C ALA A 26 2.94 -6.90 19.71
N THR A 27 4.01 -7.32 19.04
CA THR A 27 5.40 -7.01 19.41
C THR A 27 6.04 -5.96 18.51
N GLN A 28 5.53 -5.83 17.28
CA GLN A 28 5.99 -4.91 16.25
C GLN A 28 4.76 -4.32 15.53
N PRO A 29 4.19 -3.22 16.04
CA PRO A 29 3.07 -2.56 15.38
C PRO A 29 3.48 -1.94 14.04
N PHE A 30 2.51 -1.78 13.15
CA PHE A 30 2.70 -1.23 11.81
C PHE A 30 2.14 0.19 11.73
N ASP A 31 2.89 1.12 11.14
CA ASP A 31 2.40 2.49 10.87
C ASP A 31 1.51 2.54 9.63
N LEU A 32 1.80 1.70 8.64
CA LEU A 32 1.15 1.69 7.33
C LEU A 32 1.00 0.27 6.79
N VAL A 33 -0.20 -0.06 6.32
CA VAL A 33 -0.48 -1.23 5.49
C VAL A 33 -0.82 -0.77 4.07
N ILE A 34 0.01 -1.13 3.10
CA ILE A 34 -0.29 -0.89 1.67
C ILE A 34 -1.03 -2.11 1.12
N LEU A 35 -2.27 -1.92 0.69
CA LEU A 35 -3.10 -2.99 0.15
C LEU A 35 -3.06 -2.98 -1.37
N SER A 36 -2.58 -4.07 -1.97
CA SER A 36 -2.33 -4.20 -3.42
C SER A 36 -2.85 -5.52 -4.01
N CYS A 37 -3.80 -6.17 -3.33
CA CYS A 37 -4.44 -7.40 -3.80
C CYS A 37 -5.29 -7.16 -5.06
N LYS A 38 -5.65 -8.23 -5.77
CA LYS A 38 -6.63 -8.12 -6.87
C LYS A 38 -8.04 -8.03 -6.29
N ALA A 39 -8.94 -7.34 -6.98
CA ALA A 39 -10.30 -7.07 -6.49
C ALA A 39 -11.08 -8.33 -6.05
N TYR A 40 -10.88 -9.48 -6.71
CA TYR A 40 -11.54 -10.74 -6.34
C TYR A 40 -11.05 -11.34 -5.01
N ASP A 41 -9.93 -10.87 -4.47
CA ASP A 41 -9.31 -11.34 -3.22
C ASP A 41 -9.41 -10.28 -2.11
N LEU A 42 -10.20 -9.23 -2.34
CA LEU A 42 -10.28 -8.08 -1.44
C LEU A 42 -10.73 -8.48 -0.03
N ASP A 43 -11.85 -9.19 0.11
CA ASP A 43 -12.40 -9.55 1.42
C ASP A 43 -11.42 -10.39 2.23
N ARG A 44 -10.81 -11.41 1.59
CA ARG A 44 -9.79 -12.24 2.23
C ARG A 44 -8.55 -11.45 2.64
N SER A 45 -8.15 -10.50 1.80
CA SER A 45 -7.00 -9.64 2.12
C SER A 45 -7.31 -8.71 3.29
N ILE A 46 -8.53 -8.16 3.35
CA ILE A 46 -8.99 -7.32 4.46
C ILE A 46 -8.94 -8.11 5.77
N ASP A 47 -9.45 -9.34 5.78
CA ASP A 47 -9.40 -10.20 6.95
C ASP A 47 -7.97 -10.54 7.36
N ALA A 48 -7.11 -10.86 6.37
CA ALA A 48 -5.73 -11.24 6.61
C ALA A 48 -4.90 -10.10 7.22
N ILE A 49 -5.10 -8.85 6.82
CA ILE A 49 -4.33 -7.71 7.35
C ILE A 49 -4.90 -7.18 8.66
N ALA A 50 -6.13 -7.52 9.01
CA ALA A 50 -6.80 -6.85 10.11
C ALA A 50 -6.09 -6.88 11.47
N PRO A 51 -5.38 -7.96 11.85
CA PRO A 51 -4.57 -7.95 13.07
C PRO A 51 -3.43 -6.93 13.08
N ALA A 52 -2.97 -6.46 11.92
CA ALA A 52 -1.94 -5.43 11.81
C ALA A 52 -2.50 -3.99 11.90
N VAL A 53 -3.81 -3.81 11.76
CA VAL A 53 -4.44 -2.48 11.75
C VAL A 53 -4.86 -2.08 13.17
N GLY A 54 -3.94 -1.40 13.88
CA GLY A 54 -4.17 -0.83 15.20
C GLY A 54 -4.60 0.64 15.18
N ALA A 55 -4.70 1.26 16.35
CA ALA A 55 -5.17 2.65 16.51
C ALA A 55 -4.29 3.71 15.81
N HIS A 56 -3.04 3.37 15.48
CA HIS A 56 -2.08 4.26 14.81
C HIS A 56 -1.74 3.80 13.38
N THR A 57 -2.33 2.70 12.93
CA THR A 57 -2.04 2.12 11.62
C THR A 57 -2.94 2.74 10.57
N SER A 58 -2.34 3.20 9.48
CA SER A 58 -3.10 3.63 8.30
C SER A 58 -3.19 2.50 7.27
N VAL A 59 -4.28 2.44 6.53
CA VAL A 59 -4.47 1.53 5.40
C VAL A 59 -4.47 2.35 4.12
N LEU A 60 -3.55 2.05 3.21
CA LEU A 60 -3.43 2.68 1.89
C LEU A 60 -3.73 1.66 0.80
N PRO A 61 -4.97 1.61 0.28
CA PRO A 61 -5.25 0.84 -0.91
C PRO A 61 -4.61 1.50 -2.14
N ILE A 62 -4.03 0.69 -3.02
CA ILE A 62 -3.53 1.13 -4.34
C ILE A 62 -4.19 0.35 -5.49
N LEU A 63 -5.39 -0.17 -5.23
CA LEU A 63 -6.20 -0.91 -6.20
C LEU A 63 -6.86 0.06 -7.20
N ASN A 64 -7.11 -0.42 -8.41
CA ASN A 64 -7.89 0.33 -9.38
C ASN A 64 -9.37 0.42 -8.97
N GLY A 65 -10.01 1.57 -9.27
CA GLY A 65 -11.41 1.83 -8.96
C GLY A 65 -11.65 2.24 -7.50
N LEU A 66 -12.91 2.42 -7.10
CA LEU A 66 -13.27 2.94 -5.77
C LEU A 66 -14.02 1.94 -4.87
N HIS A 67 -14.32 0.74 -5.38
CA HIS A 67 -15.20 -0.22 -4.70
C HIS A 67 -14.66 -0.66 -3.33
N HIS A 68 -13.34 -0.75 -3.19
CA HIS A 68 -12.68 -1.23 -1.98
C HIS A 68 -12.88 -0.30 -0.78
N TYR A 69 -13.10 1.00 -0.99
CA TYR A 69 -13.20 1.97 0.09
C TYR A 69 -14.37 1.69 1.04
N ALA A 70 -15.53 1.28 0.53
CA ALA A 70 -16.68 0.99 1.40
C ALA A 70 -16.40 -0.19 2.35
N ALA A 71 -15.76 -1.25 1.85
CA ALA A 71 -15.40 -2.41 2.65
C ALA A 71 -14.29 -2.08 3.67
N LEU A 72 -13.29 -1.29 3.27
CA LEU A 72 -12.22 -0.83 4.15
C LEU A 72 -12.75 0.10 5.25
N ASP A 73 -13.63 1.04 4.90
CA ASP A 73 -14.25 1.97 5.85
C ASP A 73 -15.10 1.21 6.87
N ALA A 74 -15.86 0.21 6.42
CA ALA A 74 -16.66 -0.63 7.30
C ALA A 74 -15.79 -1.47 8.27
N ARG A 75 -14.60 -1.91 7.83
CA ARG A 75 -13.72 -2.79 8.62
C ARG A 75 -12.79 -2.04 9.57
N PHE A 76 -12.24 -0.91 9.15
CA PHE A 76 -11.16 -0.19 9.82
C PHE A 76 -11.54 1.22 10.26
N GLY A 77 -12.69 1.72 9.81
CA GLY A 77 -13.09 3.11 10.00
C GLY A 77 -12.48 4.03 8.94
N ARG A 78 -13.27 5.01 8.49
CA ARG A 78 -12.88 5.98 7.46
C ARG A 78 -11.57 6.69 7.77
N GLU A 79 -11.35 7.06 9.04
CA GLU A 79 -10.16 7.80 9.45
C GLU A 79 -8.86 7.00 9.26
N ALA A 80 -8.92 5.67 9.36
CA ALA A 80 -7.75 4.81 9.14
C ALA A 80 -7.39 4.65 7.65
N VAL A 81 -8.31 4.94 6.73
CA VAL A 81 -8.17 4.62 5.31
C VAL A 81 -7.76 5.85 4.51
N LEU A 82 -6.53 5.83 3.98
CA LEU A 82 -6.02 6.85 3.05
C LEU A 82 -6.58 6.65 1.64
N GLY A 83 -6.51 7.69 0.83
CA GLY A 83 -6.70 7.60 -0.61
C GLY A 83 -5.39 7.23 -1.28
N GLY A 84 -5.44 6.36 -2.28
CA GLY A 84 -4.24 5.91 -2.98
C GLY A 84 -4.49 5.37 -4.38
N LEU A 85 -3.51 5.56 -5.25
CA LEU A 85 -3.40 4.92 -6.55
C LEU A 85 -1.94 4.66 -6.89
N CYS A 86 -1.70 3.63 -7.68
CA CYS A 86 -0.38 3.27 -8.18
C CYS A 86 -0.43 3.16 -9.70
N PHE A 87 0.48 3.88 -10.35
CA PHE A 87 0.73 3.72 -11.78
C PHE A 87 2.03 2.96 -11.96
N ILE A 88 1.96 1.69 -12.36
CA ILE A 88 3.13 0.86 -12.63
C ILE A 88 2.80 -0.19 -13.69
N SER A 89 3.78 -0.53 -14.52
CA SER A 89 3.73 -1.72 -15.37
C SER A 89 4.62 -2.81 -14.78
N ALA A 90 4.02 -3.76 -14.07
CA ALA A 90 4.74 -4.91 -13.52
C ALA A 90 3.93 -6.20 -13.66
N THR A 91 4.62 -7.34 -13.82
CA THR A 91 3.98 -8.66 -13.92
C THR A 91 4.84 -9.75 -13.28
N LYS A 92 4.26 -10.92 -13.03
CA LYS A 92 4.99 -12.10 -12.57
C LYS A 92 5.34 -12.98 -13.77
N ALA A 93 6.64 -13.25 -13.95
CA ALA A 93 7.14 -14.18 -14.94
C ALA A 93 6.80 -15.64 -14.58
N PRO A 94 6.85 -16.58 -15.56
CA PRO A 94 6.63 -18.01 -15.30
C PRO A 94 7.57 -18.63 -14.27
N ASP A 95 8.80 -18.10 -14.17
CA ASP A 95 9.82 -18.51 -13.19
C ASP A 95 9.63 -17.85 -11.80
N GLY A 96 8.56 -17.07 -11.62
CA GLY A 96 8.25 -16.37 -10.38
C GLY A 96 8.96 -15.02 -10.20
N ALA A 97 9.77 -14.57 -11.16
CA ALA A 97 10.39 -13.24 -11.09
C ALA A 97 9.34 -12.13 -11.23
N VAL A 98 9.56 -11.00 -10.54
CA VAL A 98 8.80 -9.77 -10.77
C VAL A 98 9.45 -9.03 -11.93
N LEU A 99 8.73 -8.83 -13.03
CA LEU A 99 9.16 -8.06 -14.18
C LEU A 99 8.58 -6.64 -14.07
N HIS A 100 9.43 -5.65 -13.88
CA HIS A 100 9.09 -4.25 -14.05
C HIS A 100 9.31 -3.90 -15.53
N LEU A 101 8.25 -3.47 -16.22
CA LEU A 101 8.23 -3.39 -17.70
C LEU A 101 8.58 -1.99 -18.23
N GLY A 102 8.71 -0.97 -17.37
CA GLY A 102 8.98 0.39 -17.80
C GLY A 102 8.38 1.44 -16.87
N LYS A 103 8.66 2.71 -17.19
CA LYS A 103 8.07 3.88 -16.52
C LYS A 103 6.71 4.24 -17.15
N PRO A 104 5.82 4.96 -16.42
CA PRO A 104 5.97 5.39 -15.02
C PRO A 104 5.85 4.26 -13.98
N ALA A 105 6.47 4.49 -12.82
CA ALA A 105 6.30 3.73 -11.58
C ALA A 105 6.10 4.75 -10.45
N LYS A 106 4.85 5.18 -10.24
CA LYS A 106 4.47 6.32 -9.40
C LYS A 106 3.38 5.94 -8.39
N LEU A 107 3.51 6.42 -7.15
CA LEU A 107 2.44 6.41 -6.16
C LEU A 107 1.80 7.79 -6.02
N THR A 108 0.49 7.86 -5.86
CA THR A 108 -0.21 9.10 -5.49
C THR A 108 -1.15 8.77 -4.34
N PHE A 109 -1.06 9.54 -3.26
CA PHE A 109 -1.76 9.24 -2.03
C PHE A 109 -2.05 10.51 -1.23
N GLY A 110 -3.06 10.45 -0.36
CA GLY A 110 -3.45 11.59 0.47
C GLY A 110 -4.66 11.32 1.33
N GLU A 111 -5.07 12.35 2.08
CA GLU A 111 -6.29 12.32 2.87
C GLU A 111 -7.53 12.40 1.97
N ARG A 112 -8.51 11.50 2.19
CA ARG A 112 -9.70 11.39 1.32
C ARG A 112 -10.66 12.56 1.43
N ASP A 113 -10.63 13.27 2.56
CA ASP A 113 -11.47 14.45 2.78
C ASP A 113 -10.79 15.74 2.28
N GLY A 114 -9.57 15.61 1.76
CA GLY A 114 -8.74 16.70 1.28
C GLY A 114 -8.23 17.61 2.39
N GLY A 115 -7.61 18.72 1.98
CA GLY A 115 -7.04 19.71 2.89
C GLY A 115 -5.53 19.56 3.05
N ALA A 116 -5.01 20.17 4.12
CA ALA A 116 -3.57 20.18 4.37
C ALA A 116 -3.03 18.75 4.51
N ILE A 117 -1.84 18.52 3.94
CA ILE A 117 -1.13 17.24 4.08
C ILE A 117 -0.99 16.92 5.58
N SER A 118 -1.40 15.72 6.00
CA SER A 118 -1.30 15.26 7.39
C SER A 118 0.11 14.75 7.72
N ASP A 119 0.40 14.52 9.00
CA ASP A 119 1.70 13.99 9.42
C ASP A 119 1.96 12.58 8.91
N ARG A 120 0.94 11.71 8.85
CA ARG A 120 1.07 10.36 8.28
C ARG A 120 1.37 10.38 6.79
N VAL A 121 0.76 11.31 6.04
CA VAL A 121 1.02 11.47 4.61
C VAL A 121 2.42 12.04 4.39
N ARG A 122 2.85 13.03 5.19
CA ARG A 122 4.22 13.54 5.19
C ARG A 122 5.25 12.45 5.50
N ALA A 123 5.00 11.62 6.52
CA ALA A 123 5.89 10.54 6.91
C ALA A 123 6.07 9.54 5.77
N PHE A 124 4.97 9.12 5.11
CA PHE A 124 5.06 8.20 3.99
C PHE A 124 5.72 8.82 2.75
N ALA A 125 5.48 10.11 2.47
CA ALA A 125 6.22 10.84 1.43
C ALA A 125 7.73 10.88 1.73
N GLY A 126 8.11 11.09 2.98
CA GLY A 126 9.51 11.00 3.43
C GLY A 126 10.13 9.61 3.16
N ALA A 127 9.39 8.53 3.47
CA ALA A 127 9.83 7.17 3.18
C ALA A 127 9.96 6.91 1.65
N CYS A 128 9.03 7.43 0.85
CA CYS A 128 9.10 7.34 -0.62
C CYS A 128 10.33 8.08 -1.17
N ALA A 129 10.62 9.27 -0.66
CA ALA A 129 11.81 10.03 -1.03
C ALA A 129 13.12 9.30 -0.68
N GLN A 130 13.20 8.72 0.53
CA GLN A 130 14.36 7.90 0.93
C GLN A 130 14.54 6.66 0.04
N ALA A 131 13.44 6.07 -0.44
CA ALA A 131 13.44 4.93 -1.35
C ALA A 131 13.65 5.30 -2.83
N ASN A 132 13.81 6.59 -3.16
CA ASN A 132 13.87 7.10 -4.53
C ASN A 132 12.66 6.67 -5.40
N LEU A 133 11.47 6.65 -4.79
CA LEU A 133 10.21 6.33 -5.43
C LEU A 133 9.55 7.62 -5.96
N ASP A 134 9.12 7.62 -7.22
CA ASP A 134 8.30 8.69 -7.77
C ASP A 134 6.94 8.70 -7.04
N HIS A 135 6.60 9.83 -6.43
CA HIS A 135 5.41 9.94 -5.61
C HIS A 135 4.79 11.34 -5.62
N LEU A 136 3.50 11.40 -5.33
CA LEU A 136 2.75 12.63 -5.08
C LEU A 136 1.93 12.48 -3.80
N ALA A 137 2.24 13.30 -2.79
CA ALA A 137 1.36 13.52 -1.65
C ALA A 137 0.33 14.59 -2.04
N SER A 138 -0.90 14.17 -2.34
CA SER A 138 -1.96 15.06 -2.84
C SER A 138 -2.81 15.61 -1.69
N GLU A 139 -3.09 16.90 -1.73
CA GLU A 139 -4.09 17.57 -0.88
C GLU A 139 -5.53 17.29 -1.34
N ARG A 140 -5.71 16.67 -2.51
CA ARG A 140 -7.00 16.47 -3.19
C ARG A 140 -7.06 15.08 -3.84
N ILE A 141 -6.66 14.04 -3.12
CA ILE A 141 -6.57 12.66 -3.66
C ILE A 141 -7.86 12.14 -4.32
N GLY A 142 -9.04 12.63 -3.92
CA GLY A 142 -10.31 12.28 -4.56
C GLY A 142 -10.51 12.87 -5.97
N GLN A 143 -9.56 13.65 -6.49
CA GLN A 143 -9.60 14.30 -7.80
C GLN A 143 -8.41 13.93 -8.70
N GLU A 144 -7.50 13.10 -8.19
CA GLU A 144 -6.39 12.50 -8.94
C GLU A 144 -6.89 11.29 -9.75
#